data_AF-A0A2J8IJ64-F1
#
_entry.id   AF-A0A2J8IJ64-F1
#
_cell.length_a   1.000
_cell.length_b   1.000
_cell.length_c   1.000
_cell.angle_alpha   90.00
_cell.angle_beta   90.00
_cell.angle_gamma   90.00
#
_symmetry.space_group_name_H-M   'P 1'
#
loop_
_entity.id
_entity.type
_entity.pdbx_description
1 polymer ?
#
loop_
_entity_poly.entity_id
_entity_poly.type
_entity_poly.pdbx_seq_one_letter_code
_entity_poly.pdbx_strand_id
1 'polypeptide(L)'
;MRRRDPTCPDPCKQPADHPAACPPPGQKAVRYVQVMLHIFARLGGALAVLGLLIPTTTSFPTNPEEYVVTEKSGTSQAEVYDNAGEWIATFTYGAQTVALAGPQRTFTEPGTTAAVVSSIHVRLLPEPFTGAVDQHWLRSAVSDTSPDLLDMAMQYVSGAPDIRDEAGLRIAGDAGYGASSADGTLQEGADFNDYLGIRWDYAGKSDAPEANELKALDCSGYIRMLFGYRGGMGMTLSPAPGLLPRRSFQMLENAPGTLVHKSTGQLKTFDGIQPGDLVFFDAEADTAGQIDHVGMFLGADTAGKNRFISSRKSSNGPTLGDAAARSILDGTGYYAKALRGVRRL
;
A
#
# COMPACT_ATOMS: atom_id res chain seq x y z
N MET A 1 -25.43 39.05 41.70
CA MET A 1 -25.64 38.24 42.91
C MET A 1 -26.22 36.88 42.55
N ARG A 2 -25.39 35.83 42.50
CA ARG A 2 -25.77 34.42 42.66
C ARG A 2 -24.60 33.72 43.36
N ARG A 3 -24.89 32.99 44.43
CA ARG A 3 -23.95 32.35 45.36
C ARG A 3 -23.36 31.08 44.73
N ARG A 4 -22.06 30.82 44.96
CA ARG A 4 -21.38 29.56 44.61
C ARG A 4 -21.59 28.52 45.71
N ASP A 5 -21.78 27.28 45.29
CA ASP A 5 -21.88 26.07 46.11
C ASP A 5 -20.47 25.64 46.60
N PRO A 6 -20.26 25.38 47.90
CA PRO A 6 -18.93 25.12 48.49
C PRO A 6 -18.45 23.66 48.41
N THR A 7 -19.02 22.79 47.57
CA THR A 7 -18.73 21.34 47.62
C THR A 7 -18.01 20.73 46.41
N CYS A 8 -17.47 21.53 45.49
CA CYS A 8 -16.67 21.00 44.38
C CYS A 8 -15.16 21.24 44.61
N PRO A 9 -14.34 20.19 44.79
CA PRO A 9 -12.88 20.35 44.92
C PRO A 9 -12.22 20.66 43.56
N ASP A 10 -11.41 21.73 43.55
CA ASP A 10 -10.54 22.19 42.46
C ASP A 10 -9.49 21.12 42.07
N PRO A 11 -9.49 20.58 40.84
CA PRO A 11 -8.47 19.64 40.39
C PRO A 11 -7.31 20.41 39.75
N CYS A 12 -6.66 21.27 40.51
CA CYS A 12 -5.40 21.91 40.11
C CYS A 12 -4.56 22.20 41.35
N LYS A 13 -3.88 21.17 41.88
CA LYS A 13 -2.68 21.28 42.73
C LYS A 13 -2.03 19.90 43.03
N GLN A 14 -1.09 19.51 42.15
CA GLN A 14 0.23 18.85 42.40
C GLN A 14 0.33 17.45 43.05
N PRO A 15 1.50 16.74 42.97
CA PRO A 15 2.79 17.07 42.34
C PRO A 15 3.33 16.05 41.30
N ALA A 16 4.40 16.47 40.64
CA ALA A 16 5.24 15.73 39.69
C ALA A 16 6.11 14.67 40.37
N ASP A 17 6.30 13.52 39.72
CA ASP A 17 7.54 12.73 39.74
C ASP A 17 7.57 11.71 38.58
N HIS A 18 8.75 11.60 37.95
CA HIS A 18 9.20 10.72 36.86
C HIS A 18 8.92 11.12 35.38
N PRO A 19 9.97 11.49 34.61
CA PRO A 19 9.90 11.65 33.17
C PRO A 19 10.26 10.32 32.48
N ALA A 20 9.30 9.66 31.84
CA ALA A 20 9.62 8.78 30.72
C ALA A 20 9.79 9.67 29.48
N ALA A 21 11.04 9.93 29.10
CA ALA A 21 11.36 10.66 27.89
C ALA A 21 10.83 9.90 26.67
N CYS A 22 9.84 10.49 26.00
CA CYS A 22 9.42 10.10 24.66
C CYS A 22 10.54 10.48 23.68
N PRO A 23 11.10 9.57 22.87
CA PRO A 23 12.08 9.96 21.87
C PRO A 23 11.38 10.77 20.76
N PRO A 24 12.04 11.82 20.20
CA PRO A 24 11.47 12.62 19.14
C PRO A 24 11.28 11.80 17.84
N PRO A 25 10.26 12.11 17.02
CA PRO A 25 10.09 11.47 15.73
C PRO A 25 11.12 12.06 14.76
N GLY A 26 11.92 11.18 14.15
CA GLY A 26 12.93 11.58 13.16
C GLY A 26 14.35 11.16 13.54
N GLN A 27 14.58 9.86 13.70
CA GLN A 27 15.86 9.18 13.46
C GLN A 27 15.69 7.67 13.68
N LYS A 28 14.98 7.00 12.77
CA LYS A 28 15.14 5.55 12.56
C LYS A 28 15.18 5.26 11.07
N ALA A 29 16.11 5.91 10.38
CA ALA A 29 16.70 5.35 9.19
C ALA A 29 18.02 4.68 9.62
N VAL A 30 18.27 3.48 9.10
CA VAL A 30 19.50 2.69 9.22
C VAL A 30 19.70 1.96 10.55
N ARG A 31 19.03 0.81 10.69
CA ARG A 31 19.56 -0.42 11.31
C ARG A 31 18.63 -1.59 11.01
N TYR A 32 18.63 -2.04 9.77
CA TYR A 32 18.09 -3.34 9.36
C TYR A 32 19.20 -4.14 8.70
N VAL A 33 20.25 -4.45 9.47
CA VAL A 33 21.18 -5.53 9.20
C VAL A 33 21.55 -6.09 10.57
N GLN A 34 21.60 -7.42 10.66
CA GLN A 34 22.07 -8.22 11.80
C GLN A 34 21.00 -8.63 12.83
N VAL A 35 20.46 -9.83 12.62
CA VAL A 35 20.62 -11.03 13.47
C VAL A 35 19.33 -11.83 13.40
N MET A 36 19.34 -12.96 12.68
CA MET A 36 18.61 -14.18 13.05
C MET A 36 19.21 -15.35 12.27
N LEU A 37 20.35 -15.83 12.78
CA LEU A 37 20.89 -17.15 12.49
C LEU A 37 20.82 -17.93 13.81
N HIS A 38 20.39 -19.19 13.73
CA HIS A 38 20.24 -20.22 14.79
C HIS A 38 18.86 -20.29 15.45
N ILE A 39 18.09 -21.31 15.08
CA ILE A 39 17.84 -22.53 15.88
C ILE A 39 17.23 -23.60 14.96
N PHE A 40 18.02 -24.62 14.64
CA PHE A 40 17.52 -25.96 14.28
C PHE A 40 18.25 -26.94 15.19
N ALA A 41 17.51 -27.63 16.06
CA ALA A 41 17.73 -29.04 16.41
C ALA A 41 16.70 -29.50 17.46
N ARG A 42 15.81 -30.43 17.07
CA ARG A 42 15.57 -31.76 17.67
C ARG A 42 14.09 -32.18 17.59
N LEU A 43 13.92 -33.50 17.47
CA LEU A 43 12.72 -34.33 17.22
C LEU A 43 12.41 -34.47 15.72
N GLY A 44 12.53 -35.61 15.05
CA GLY A 44 12.64 -37.00 15.52
C GLY A 44 11.42 -37.81 15.07
N GLY A 45 11.43 -38.27 13.80
CA GLY A 45 10.68 -39.45 13.34
C GLY A 45 9.28 -39.23 12.76
N ALA A 46 9.15 -39.41 11.44
CA ALA A 46 8.25 -40.39 10.81
C ALA A 46 8.34 -40.25 9.28
N LEU A 47 8.62 -41.38 8.62
CA LEU A 47 8.74 -41.53 7.17
C LEU A 47 7.35 -41.43 6.52
N ALA A 48 7.17 -40.48 5.59
CA ALA A 48 6.08 -40.50 4.61
C ALA A 48 6.67 -40.22 3.23
N VAL A 49 6.66 -41.24 2.36
CA VAL A 49 7.06 -41.14 0.96
C VAL A 49 5.91 -40.48 0.20
N LEU A 50 6.06 -39.19 -0.10
CA LEU A 50 5.19 -38.46 -1.02
C LEU A 50 6.08 -37.87 -2.13
N GLY A 51 5.71 -38.11 -3.38
CA GLY A 51 6.48 -37.73 -4.57
C GLY A 51 6.87 -36.26 -4.55
N LEU A 52 8.18 -36.01 -4.48
CA LEU A 52 8.77 -34.69 -4.46
C LEU A 52 8.68 -34.09 -5.88
N LEU A 53 7.70 -33.22 -6.11
CA LEU A 53 7.84 -32.16 -7.11
C LEU A 53 8.95 -31.26 -6.57
N ILE A 54 10.13 -31.34 -7.18
CA ILE A 54 11.24 -30.44 -6.88
C ILE A 54 10.78 -29.04 -7.32
N PRO A 55 10.55 -28.07 -6.42
CA PRO A 55 10.44 -26.70 -6.86
C PRO A 55 11.80 -26.34 -7.46
N THR A 56 11.83 -25.96 -8.74
CA THR A 56 12.98 -25.28 -9.33
C THR A 56 13.22 -24.04 -8.50
N THR A 57 14.15 -24.15 -7.56
CA THR A 57 14.70 -23.04 -6.81
C THR A 57 15.54 -22.27 -7.81
N THR A 58 15.01 -21.16 -8.31
CA THR A 58 15.82 -20.13 -8.95
C THR A 58 16.78 -19.63 -7.88
N SER A 59 18.00 -20.18 -7.88
CA SER A 59 19.08 -19.71 -7.03
C SER A 59 19.60 -18.40 -7.63
N PHE A 60 19.29 -17.27 -7.00
CA PHE A 60 19.93 -16.01 -7.33
C PHE A 60 21.42 -16.09 -6.95
N PRO A 61 22.35 -15.75 -7.88
CA PRO A 61 23.77 -15.79 -7.58
C PRO A 61 24.13 -14.81 -6.46
N THR A 62 24.95 -15.28 -5.52
CA THR A 62 25.38 -14.56 -4.31
C THR A 62 26.72 -13.82 -4.47
N ASN A 63 27.17 -13.59 -5.71
CA ASN A 63 28.42 -12.87 -6.00
C ASN A 63 28.18 -11.38 -6.35
N PRO A 64 29.14 -10.48 -6.06
CA PRO A 64 28.99 -9.04 -6.22
C PRO A 64 29.22 -8.65 -7.68
N GLU A 65 28.30 -9.00 -8.56
CA GLU A 65 28.37 -8.62 -9.96
C GLU A 65 27.53 -7.36 -10.19
N GLU A 66 28.14 -6.38 -10.84
CA GLU A 66 27.61 -5.03 -11.04
C GLU A 66 26.39 -5.09 -11.97
N TYR A 67 25.20 -4.75 -11.45
CA TYR A 67 23.99 -4.76 -12.26
C TYR A 67 24.12 -3.79 -13.44
N VAL A 68 23.69 -4.22 -14.63
CA VAL A 68 23.69 -3.37 -15.82
C VAL A 68 22.45 -2.48 -15.80
N VAL A 69 22.66 -1.18 -15.72
CA VAL A 69 21.58 -0.19 -15.77
C VAL A 69 21.42 0.33 -17.18
N THR A 70 20.21 0.23 -17.73
CA THR A 70 19.86 0.73 -19.05
C THR A 70 18.77 1.80 -18.90
N GLU A 71 19.05 3.02 -19.35
CA GLU A 71 18.00 4.03 -19.50
C GLU A 71 17.14 3.67 -20.71
N LYS A 72 15.82 3.63 -20.49
CA LYS A 72 14.89 3.28 -21.55
C LYS A 72 14.53 4.53 -22.34
N SER A 73 15.18 4.69 -23.51
CA SER A 73 15.00 5.80 -24.44
C SER A 73 13.53 6.16 -24.64
N GLY A 74 13.20 7.45 -24.52
CA GLY A 74 11.83 7.95 -24.69
C GLY A 74 10.90 7.68 -23.51
N THR A 75 11.39 7.13 -22.41
CA THR A 75 10.65 6.95 -21.16
C THR A 75 11.40 7.59 -19.99
N SER A 76 10.70 7.85 -18.88
CA SER A 76 11.29 8.28 -17.62
C SER A 76 11.71 7.09 -16.75
N GLN A 77 12.22 6.01 -17.36
CA GLN A 77 12.52 4.75 -16.67
C GLN A 77 13.98 4.30 -16.84
N ALA A 78 14.51 3.70 -15.78
CA ALA A 78 15.76 2.96 -15.81
C ALA A 78 15.46 1.48 -15.51
N GLU A 79 15.84 0.60 -16.43
CA GLU A 79 15.72 -0.85 -16.28
C GLU A 79 17.07 -1.42 -15.85
N VAL A 80 17.04 -2.37 -14.93
CA VAL A 80 18.23 -3.00 -14.38
C VAL A 80 18.20 -4.48 -14.71
N TYR A 81 19.33 -4.98 -15.21
CA TYR A 81 19.50 -6.37 -15.63
C TYR A 81 20.67 -7.01 -14.88
N ASP A 82 20.60 -8.32 -14.70
CA ASP A 82 21.75 -9.10 -14.27
C ASP A 82 22.69 -9.42 -15.44
N ASN A 83 23.77 -10.13 -15.15
CA ASN A 83 24.77 -10.51 -16.16
C ASN A 83 24.30 -11.58 -17.14
N ALA A 84 23.22 -12.30 -16.82
CA ALA A 84 22.55 -13.19 -17.77
C ALA A 84 21.61 -12.44 -18.71
N GLY A 85 21.41 -11.13 -18.49
CA GLY A 85 20.47 -10.30 -19.24
C GLY A 85 19.03 -10.46 -18.75
N GLU A 86 18.81 -11.05 -17.58
CA GLU A 86 17.49 -11.15 -16.98
C GLU A 86 17.12 -9.82 -16.31
N TRP A 87 15.86 -9.41 -16.49
CA TRP A 87 15.34 -8.18 -15.88
C TRP A 87 15.22 -8.34 -14.37
N ILE A 88 15.76 -7.38 -13.62
CA ILE A 88 15.78 -7.37 -12.14
C ILE A 88 14.86 -6.29 -11.59
N ALA A 89 14.88 -5.09 -12.15
CA ALA A 89 14.09 -3.99 -11.65
C ALA A 89 13.80 -2.91 -12.69
N THR A 90 12.73 -2.15 -12.48
CA THR A 90 12.43 -0.92 -13.19
C THR A 90 12.22 0.21 -12.19
N PHE A 91 13.05 1.24 -12.32
CA PHE A 91 12.95 2.50 -11.60
C PHE A 91 12.25 3.53 -12.50
N THR A 92 11.47 4.43 -11.91
CA THR A 92 10.84 5.55 -12.65
C THR A 92 11.25 6.87 -12.02
N TYR A 93 11.76 7.81 -12.81
CA TYR A 93 12.16 9.14 -12.33
C TYR A 93 11.00 9.81 -11.57
N GLY A 94 11.33 10.38 -10.41
CA GLY A 94 10.38 11.03 -9.51
C GLY A 94 9.53 10.09 -8.66
N ALA A 95 9.54 8.77 -8.93
CA ALA A 95 8.77 7.77 -8.19
C ALA A 95 9.60 7.13 -7.07
N GLN A 96 8.95 6.75 -5.97
CA GLN A 96 9.53 5.91 -4.92
C GLN A 96 9.28 4.42 -5.18
N THR A 97 8.20 4.07 -5.85
CA THR A 97 7.91 2.68 -6.24
C THR A 97 8.92 2.16 -7.25
N VAL A 98 9.40 0.97 -6.98
CA VAL A 98 10.28 0.20 -7.86
C VAL A 98 9.63 -1.15 -8.09
N ALA A 99 9.43 -1.49 -9.37
CA ALA A 99 9.03 -2.82 -9.76
C ALA A 99 10.28 -3.71 -9.78
N LEU A 100 10.25 -4.85 -9.10
CA LEU A 100 11.33 -5.82 -9.02
C LEU A 100 10.85 -7.17 -9.54
N ALA A 101 11.75 -7.94 -10.11
CA ALA A 101 11.54 -9.36 -10.32
C ALA A 101 11.46 -10.07 -8.98
N GLY A 102 10.55 -11.04 -8.87
CA GLY A 102 10.48 -11.93 -7.72
C GLY A 102 9.68 -13.20 -8.03
N PRO A 103 9.47 -14.06 -7.02
CA PRO A 103 8.73 -15.30 -7.21
C PRO A 103 7.32 -15.05 -7.73
N GLN A 104 6.87 -15.92 -8.64
CA GLN A 104 5.50 -15.91 -9.11
C GLN A 104 4.53 -16.23 -7.96
N ARG A 105 3.49 -15.42 -7.82
CA ARG A 105 2.40 -15.60 -6.86
C ARG A 105 1.06 -15.27 -7.49
N THR A 106 0.01 -15.78 -6.86
CA THR A 106 -1.37 -15.59 -7.31
C THR A 106 -2.17 -14.86 -6.24
N PHE A 107 -2.74 -13.72 -6.59
CA PHE A 107 -3.64 -12.96 -5.73
C PHE A 107 -5.09 -13.38 -5.98
N THR A 108 -5.74 -13.83 -4.91
CA THR A 108 -7.16 -14.24 -4.89
C THR A 108 -7.79 -13.78 -3.58
N GLU A 109 -9.11 -13.62 -3.57
CA GLU A 109 -9.88 -13.36 -2.35
C GLU A 109 -11.15 -14.22 -2.32
N PRO A 110 -11.74 -14.45 -1.13
CA PRO A 110 -13.05 -15.07 -1.05
C PRO A 110 -14.13 -14.28 -1.82
N GLY A 111 -15.05 -14.99 -2.46
CA GLY A 111 -16.22 -14.37 -3.12
C GLY A 111 -15.99 -13.92 -4.58
N THR A 112 -14.82 -14.17 -5.16
CA THR A 112 -14.54 -13.96 -6.59
C THR A 112 -13.77 -15.13 -7.20
N THR A 113 -13.91 -15.32 -8.51
CA THR A 113 -13.05 -16.24 -9.29
C THR A 113 -11.92 -15.50 -10.02
N ALA A 114 -11.88 -14.17 -9.93
CA ALA A 114 -10.79 -13.38 -10.49
C ALA A 114 -9.48 -13.70 -9.74
N ALA A 115 -8.42 -13.95 -10.48
CA ALA A 115 -7.09 -14.23 -9.95
C ALA A 115 -6.04 -13.46 -10.75
N VAL A 116 -5.07 -12.85 -10.07
CA VAL A 116 -3.94 -12.16 -10.72
C VAL A 116 -2.68 -12.95 -10.46
N VAL A 117 -2.02 -13.39 -11.53
CA VAL A 117 -0.72 -14.06 -11.43
C VAL A 117 0.37 -13.04 -11.73
N SER A 118 1.28 -12.81 -10.79
CA SER A 118 2.34 -11.81 -10.91
C SER A 118 3.67 -12.35 -10.41
N SER A 119 4.75 -12.01 -11.10
CA SER A 119 6.14 -12.17 -10.65
C SER A 119 6.79 -10.81 -10.32
N ILE A 120 5.97 -9.76 -10.22
CA ILE A 120 6.43 -8.40 -9.90
C ILE A 120 6.30 -8.18 -8.40
N HIS A 121 7.36 -7.70 -7.77
CA HIS A 121 7.35 -7.15 -6.43
C HIS A 121 7.45 -5.63 -6.51
N VAL A 122 6.73 -4.91 -5.65
CA VAL A 122 6.72 -3.45 -5.58
C VAL A 122 7.22 -3.02 -4.21
N ARG A 123 8.40 -2.38 -4.20
CA ARG A 123 9.02 -1.84 -2.98
C ARG A 123 9.21 -0.35 -3.10
N LEU A 124 9.36 0.35 -1.97
CA LEU A 124 9.60 1.78 -1.92
C LEU A 124 11.07 2.10 -1.69
N LEU A 125 11.57 3.07 -2.46
CA LEU A 125 12.79 3.80 -2.17
C LEU A 125 12.55 4.75 -0.99
N PRO A 126 13.59 5.04 -0.19
CA PRO A 126 13.51 6.06 0.84
C PRO A 126 13.16 7.45 0.30
N GLU A 127 13.59 7.77 -0.92
CA GLU A 127 13.37 9.04 -1.60
C GLU A 127 13.04 8.80 -3.09
N PRO A 128 12.37 9.76 -3.77
CA PRO A 128 12.10 9.67 -5.20
C PRO A 128 13.35 9.38 -6.03
N PHE A 129 13.23 8.50 -7.03
CA PHE A 129 14.34 8.15 -7.92
C PHE A 129 14.77 9.35 -8.79
N THR A 130 16.07 9.63 -8.80
CA THR A 130 16.68 10.77 -9.50
C THR A 130 17.62 10.37 -10.63
N GLY A 131 17.66 9.08 -11.00
CA GLY A 131 18.47 8.55 -12.10
C GLY A 131 19.64 7.67 -11.67
N ALA A 132 20.08 7.75 -10.41
CA ALA A 132 21.13 6.90 -9.88
C ALA A 132 20.55 5.71 -9.11
N VAL A 133 20.84 4.50 -9.57
CA VAL A 133 20.44 3.27 -8.86
C VAL A 133 21.36 3.05 -7.67
N ASP A 134 20.80 3.05 -6.46
CA ASP A 134 21.51 2.60 -5.27
C ASP A 134 21.63 1.07 -5.30
N GLN A 135 22.84 0.61 -5.61
CA GLN A 135 23.20 -0.80 -5.73
C GLN A 135 23.07 -1.56 -4.40
N HIS A 136 23.28 -0.90 -3.26
CA HIS A 136 23.12 -1.52 -1.95
C HIS A 136 21.64 -1.70 -1.60
N TRP A 137 20.83 -0.68 -1.85
CA TRP A 137 19.38 -0.77 -1.72
C TRP A 137 18.83 -1.88 -2.64
N LEU A 138 19.24 -1.91 -3.91
CA LEU A 138 18.73 -2.89 -4.88
C LEU A 138 19.04 -4.34 -4.46
N ARG A 139 20.28 -4.63 -4.04
CA ARG A 139 20.63 -5.97 -3.52
C ARG A 139 19.77 -6.36 -2.32
N SER A 140 19.57 -5.42 -1.40
CA SER A 140 18.73 -5.65 -0.22
C SER A 140 17.28 -5.94 -0.64
N ALA A 141 16.72 -5.11 -1.52
CA ALA A 141 15.35 -5.20 -2.01
C ALA A 141 15.06 -6.50 -2.78
N VAL A 142 16.00 -6.97 -3.60
CA VAL A 142 15.89 -8.24 -4.35
C VAL A 142 15.96 -9.44 -3.40
N SER A 143 16.77 -9.38 -2.35
CA SER A 143 16.89 -10.46 -1.36
C SER A 143 15.80 -10.46 -0.29
N ASP A 144 15.01 -9.39 -0.21
CA ASP A 144 13.99 -9.22 0.81
C ASP A 144 12.78 -10.10 0.52
N THR A 145 12.44 -10.97 1.48
CA THR A 145 11.30 -11.90 1.43
C THR A 145 10.09 -11.41 2.23
N SER A 146 10.17 -10.22 2.84
CA SER A 146 9.00 -9.59 3.45
C SER A 146 7.91 -9.36 2.39
N PRO A 147 6.63 -9.31 2.80
CA PRO A 147 5.55 -8.88 1.92
C PRO A 147 5.90 -7.56 1.22
N ASP A 148 5.70 -7.49 -0.09
CA ASP A 148 5.79 -6.26 -0.87
C ASP A 148 4.44 -5.50 -0.84
N LEU A 149 4.33 -4.35 -1.52
CA LEU A 149 3.07 -3.60 -1.50
C LEU A 149 1.88 -4.37 -2.08
N LEU A 150 2.10 -5.24 -3.07
CA LEU A 150 1.03 -6.07 -3.64
C LEU A 150 0.58 -7.16 -2.66
N ASP A 151 1.51 -7.81 -1.95
CA ASP A 151 1.19 -8.76 -0.89
C ASP A 151 0.44 -8.06 0.25
N MET A 152 0.90 -6.87 0.66
CA MET A 152 0.26 -6.09 1.71
C MET A 152 -1.16 -5.67 1.32
N ALA A 153 -1.42 -5.39 0.04
CA ALA A 153 -2.76 -5.06 -0.45
C ALA A 153 -3.79 -6.15 -0.09
N MET A 154 -3.39 -7.41 -0.21
CA MET A 154 -4.24 -8.56 0.06
C MET A 154 -4.48 -8.83 1.56
N GLN A 155 -3.77 -8.14 2.46
CA GLN A 155 -3.90 -8.35 3.91
C GLN A 155 -5.12 -7.65 4.52
N TYR A 156 -5.96 -7.01 3.72
CA TYR A 156 -7.12 -6.24 4.19
C TYR A 156 -8.44 -6.66 3.52
N VAL A 157 -8.42 -7.65 2.63
CA VAL A 157 -9.63 -8.17 2.00
C VAL A 157 -10.50 -8.91 3.01
N SER A 158 -11.76 -9.16 2.67
CA SER A 158 -12.68 -9.88 3.56
C SER A 158 -12.13 -11.24 3.99
N GLY A 159 -12.17 -11.50 5.30
CA GLY A 159 -11.62 -12.71 5.91
C GLY A 159 -10.11 -12.73 6.07
N ALA A 160 -9.37 -11.67 5.74
CA ALA A 160 -7.93 -11.61 5.94
C ALA A 160 -7.58 -11.75 7.44
N PRO A 161 -6.61 -12.60 7.80
CA PRO A 161 -6.25 -12.85 9.19
C PRO A 161 -5.60 -11.62 9.83
N ASP A 162 -5.82 -11.46 11.14
CA ASP A 162 -5.15 -10.43 11.91
C ASP A 162 -3.63 -10.64 11.90
N ILE A 163 -2.90 -9.59 11.51
CA ILE A 163 -1.45 -9.50 11.64
C ILE A 163 -1.14 -8.44 12.69
N ARG A 164 -0.27 -8.77 13.64
CA ARG A 164 0.16 -7.87 14.71
C ARG A 164 1.64 -7.61 14.63
N ASP A 165 2.05 -6.40 14.98
CA ASP A 165 3.46 -6.08 15.17
C ASP A 165 3.98 -6.58 16.53
N GLU A 166 5.27 -6.35 16.80
CA GLU A 166 5.93 -6.74 18.05
C GLU A 166 5.33 -6.07 19.29
N ALA A 167 4.72 -4.89 19.14
CA ALA A 167 4.03 -4.17 20.21
C ALA A 167 2.59 -4.67 20.43
N GLY A 168 2.13 -5.63 19.61
CA GLY A 168 0.79 -6.20 19.66
C GLY A 168 -0.27 -5.36 18.95
N LEU A 169 0.10 -4.29 18.26
CA LEU A 169 -0.81 -3.49 17.44
C LEU A 169 -1.24 -4.30 16.23
N ARG A 170 -2.54 -4.33 15.94
CA ARG A 170 -3.08 -4.96 14.73
C ARG A 170 -2.78 -4.08 13.53
N ILE A 171 -1.82 -4.51 12.70
CA ILE A 171 -1.35 -3.78 11.53
C ILE A 171 -1.93 -4.28 10.20
N ALA A 172 -2.67 -5.40 10.23
CA ALA A 172 -3.40 -5.93 9.07
C ALA A 172 -4.50 -6.92 9.50
N GLY A 173 -5.35 -7.31 8.55
CA GLY A 173 -6.53 -8.16 8.69
C GLY A 173 -7.77 -7.51 8.05
N ASP A 174 -8.88 -8.24 8.03
CA ASP A 174 -10.16 -7.80 7.46
C ASP A 174 -10.49 -6.33 7.83
N ALA A 175 -10.81 -5.53 6.80
CA ALA A 175 -11.07 -4.10 6.90
C ALA A 175 -12.47 -3.77 6.38
N GLY A 176 -13.23 -3.01 7.16
CA GLY A 176 -14.47 -2.37 6.69
C GLY A 176 -14.19 -1.17 5.78
N TYR A 177 -15.22 -0.59 5.18
CA TYR A 177 -15.08 0.67 4.42
C TYR A 177 -15.13 1.91 5.32
N GLY A 178 -16.05 1.94 6.27
CA GLY A 178 -16.27 3.09 7.16
C GLY A 178 -17.45 2.87 8.08
N ALA A 179 -17.75 3.86 8.92
CA ALA A 179 -18.89 3.78 9.82
C ALA A 179 -20.23 3.67 9.05
N SER A 180 -21.19 2.94 9.62
CA SER A 180 -22.56 2.91 9.09
C SER A 180 -23.37 4.12 9.58
N SER A 181 -24.03 4.82 8.66
CA SER A 181 -25.06 5.79 8.96
C SER A 181 -26.33 5.15 9.51
N ALA A 182 -27.25 5.96 10.02
CA ALA A 182 -28.52 5.50 10.58
C ALA A 182 -29.40 4.71 9.59
N ASP A 183 -29.23 4.95 8.28
CA ASP A 183 -29.91 4.25 7.19
C ASP A 183 -29.16 3.00 6.69
N GLY A 184 -28.02 2.66 7.31
CA GLY A 184 -27.17 1.54 6.94
C GLY A 184 -26.17 1.86 5.82
N THR A 185 -26.10 3.10 5.32
CA THR A 185 -25.11 3.48 4.31
C THR A 185 -23.73 3.64 4.92
N LEU A 186 -22.70 3.09 4.27
CA LEU A 186 -21.31 3.23 4.72
C LEU A 186 -20.76 4.61 4.35
N GLN A 187 -20.18 5.29 5.33
CA GLN A 187 -19.60 6.62 5.17
C GLN A 187 -18.16 6.54 4.71
N GLU A 188 -17.75 7.51 3.89
CA GLU A 188 -16.34 7.78 3.58
C GLU A 188 -15.75 8.67 4.68
N GLY A 189 -14.49 8.43 5.08
CA GLY A 189 -13.89 9.12 6.22
C GLY A 189 -12.73 8.36 6.86
N ALA A 190 -12.80 7.03 6.85
CA ALA A 190 -11.81 6.18 7.51
C ALA A 190 -10.42 6.22 6.85
N ASP A 191 -9.39 6.55 7.63
CA ASP A 191 -7.98 6.55 7.27
C ASP A 191 -7.20 5.44 8.01
N PHE A 192 -5.90 5.30 7.73
CA PHE A 192 -5.05 4.29 8.34
C PHE A 192 -5.00 4.38 9.88
N ASN A 193 -5.05 5.59 10.45
CA ASN A 193 -5.02 5.78 11.90
C ASN A 193 -6.28 5.22 12.57
N ASP A 194 -7.42 5.29 11.90
CA ASP A 194 -8.70 4.76 12.38
C ASP A 194 -8.69 3.24 12.38
N TYR A 195 -8.21 2.65 11.28
CA TYR A 195 -8.01 1.20 11.21
C TYR A 195 -7.16 0.67 12.38
N LEU A 196 -6.06 1.35 12.68
CA LEU A 196 -5.11 0.97 13.72
C LEU A 196 -5.59 1.35 15.13
N GLY A 197 -6.48 2.33 15.25
CA GLY A 197 -6.87 2.90 16.54
C GLY A 197 -5.73 3.68 17.22
N ILE A 198 -4.88 4.36 16.43
CA ILE A 198 -3.75 5.14 16.94
C ILE A 198 -3.90 6.63 16.61
N ARG A 199 -3.35 7.49 17.47
CA ARG A 199 -3.15 8.90 17.14
C ARG A 199 -1.95 9.02 16.20
N TRP A 200 -2.08 9.80 15.14
CA TRP A 200 -0.98 10.10 14.23
C TRP A 200 -0.56 11.58 14.32
N ASP A 201 0.70 11.88 14.01
CA ASP A 201 1.23 13.24 13.95
C ASP A 201 1.81 13.54 12.57
N TYR A 202 1.22 14.53 11.89
CA TYR A 202 1.68 15.02 10.59
C TYR A 202 2.63 16.21 10.79
N ALA A 203 3.74 15.99 11.49
CA ALA A 203 4.76 16.99 11.80
C ALA A 203 4.18 18.27 12.42
N GLY A 204 3.44 18.11 13.52
CA GLY A 204 2.86 19.21 14.30
C GLY A 204 1.35 19.39 14.16
N LYS A 205 0.70 18.61 13.28
CA LYS A 205 -0.76 18.47 13.28
C LYS A 205 -1.12 17.04 13.66
N SER A 206 -1.66 16.87 14.87
CA SER A 206 -2.07 15.57 15.36
C SER A 206 -3.52 15.25 14.99
N ASP A 207 -3.75 13.99 14.65
CA ASP A 207 -5.04 13.42 14.25
C ASP A 207 -5.35 12.21 15.12
N ALA A 208 -6.55 12.19 15.70
CA ALA A 208 -6.96 11.14 16.64
C ALA A 208 -7.89 10.17 15.91
N PRO A 209 -7.85 8.87 16.22
CA PRO A 209 -8.67 7.92 15.50
C PRO A 209 -10.15 8.07 15.87
N GLU A 210 -11.01 8.00 14.87
CA GLU A 210 -12.46 7.94 15.05
C GLU A 210 -12.89 6.57 15.58
N ALA A 211 -13.47 6.53 16.79
CA ALA A 211 -13.82 5.27 17.45
C ALA A 211 -14.85 4.42 16.68
N ASN A 212 -15.71 5.06 15.88
CA ASN A 212 -16.71 4.40 15.03
C ASN A 212 -16.13 3.92 13.69
N GLU A 213 -14.88 4.26 13.37
CA GLU A 213 -14.16 3.85 12.15
C GLU A 213 -13.03 2.86 12.45
N LEU A 214 -12.99 2.31 13.67
CA LEU A 214 -12.04 1.27 14.03
C LEU A 214 -12.09 0.09 13.05
N LYS A 215 -10.92 -0.30 12.54
CA LYS A 215 -10.73 -1.35 11.52
C LYS A 215 -11.37 -1.04 10.16
N ALA A 216 -11.68 0.21 9.87
CA ALA A 216 -12.17 0.63 8.56
C ALA A 216 -11.08 1.35 7.76
N LEU A 217 -11.15 1.25 6.44
CA LEU A 217 -10.29 1.95 5.48
C LEU A 217 -11.15 2.38 4.30
N ASP A 218 -11.31 3.67 4.04
CA ASP A 218 -11.91 4.13 2.79
C ASP A 218 -10.95 3.95 1.60
N CYS A 219 -11.34 4.35 0.40
CA CYS A 219 -10.55 4.12 -0.81
C CYS A 219 -9.13 4.72 -0.69
N SER A 220 -9.01 5.93 -0.18
CA SER A 220 -7.74 6.66 -0.04
C SER A 220 -7.04 6.39 1.29
N GLY A 221 -7.79 6.10 2.35
CA GLY A 221 -7.26 5.59 3.61
C GLY A 221 -6.57 4.25 3.45
N TYR A 222 -7.12 3.37 2.61
CA TYR A 222 -6.48 2.12 2.22
C TYR A 222 -5.13 2.35 1.49
N ILE A 223 -5.07 3.30 0.56
CA ILE A 223 -3.81 3.65 -0.10
C ILE A 223 -2.79 4.22 0.90
N ARG A 224 -3.21 5.05 1.84
CA ARG A 224 -2.34 5.60 2.89
C ARG A 224 -1.88 4.54 3.89
N MET A 225 -2.70 3.53 4.15
CA MET A 225 -2.29 2.35 4.89
C MET A 225 -1.14 1.63 4.17
N LEU A 226 -1.30 1.34 2.88
CA LEU A 226 -0.31 0.59 2.09
C LEU A 226 0.98 1.37 1.87
N PHE A 227 0.91 2.55 1.25
CA PHE A 227 2.09 3.30 0.85
C PHE A 227 2.68 4.10 2.01
N GLY A 228 1.82 4.66 2.87
CA GLY A 228 2.21 5.52 3.97
C GLY A 228 2.64 4.73 5.21
N TYR A 229 1.68 4.22 5.98
CA TYR A 229 1.96 3.57 7.26
C TYR A 229 2.81 2.29 7.10
N ARG A 230 2.42 1.40 6.17
CA ARG A 230 3.11 0.12 5.95
C ARG A 230 4.35 0.27 5.06
N GLY A 231 4.27 1.11 4.02
CA GLY A 231 5.34 1.32 3.05
C GLY A 231 6.40 2.34 3.48
N GLY A 232 6.07 3.22 4.42
CA GLY A 232 6.99 4.25 4.94
C GLY A 232 7.00 5.56 4.15
N MET A 233 6.10 5.77 3.19
CA MET A 233 5.97 7.04 2.47
C MET A 233 5.46 8.14 3.42
N GLY A 234 6.04 9.33 3.31
CA GLY A 234 5.56 10.49 4.06
C GLY A 234 4.11 10.83 3.70
N MET A 235 3.31 11.20 4.69
CA MET A 235 1.88 11.53 4.52
C MET A 235 1.57 12.95 5.00
N THR A 236 0.50 13.52 4.45
CA THR A 236 0.00 14.84 4.85
C THR A 236 -1.53 14.91 4.81
N LEU A 237 -2.12 15.78 5.62
CA LEU A 237 -3.57 16.08 5.58
C LEU A 237 -3.94 17.08 4.48
N SER A 238 -2.97 17.80 3.92
CA SER A 238 -3.18 18.76 2.84
C SER A 238 -2.00 18.71 1.86
N PRO A 239 -2.21 18.93 0.55
CA PRO A 239 -1.15 18.79 -0.45
C PRO A 239 0.16 19.46 -0.03
N ALA A 240 1.24 18.68 -0.03
CA ALA A 240 2.59 19.13 0.28
C ALA A 240 3.59 18.37 -0.59
N PRO A 241 4.68 19.01 -1.06
CA PRO A 241 5.66 18.36 -1.92
C PRO A 241 6.23 17.08 -1.29
N GLY A 242 6.27 16.00 -2.06
CA GLY A 242 6.85 14.73 -1.64
C GLY A 242 6.01 13.90 -0.66
N LEU A 243 4.83 14.38 -0.23
CA LEU A 243 3.99 13.71 0.75
C LEU A 243 2.66 13.24 0.14
N LEU A 244 2.21 12.05 0.52
CA LEU A 244 0.95 11.46 0.10
C LEU A 244 -0.24 12.18 0.80
N PRO A 245 -1.11 12.90 0.06
CA PRO A 245 -2.24 13.61 0.64
C PRO A 245 -3.39 12.67 1.04
N ARG A 246 -4.39 13.19 1.77
CA ARG A 246 -5.52 12.40 2.28
C ARG A 246 -6.55 12.00 1.21
N ARG A 247 -6.87 12.90 0.28
CA ARG A 247 -8.03 12.75 -0.62
C ARG A 247 -7.61 12.21 -2.00
N SER A 248 -8.41 11.33 -2.59
CA SER A 248 -8.14 10.67 -3.89
C SER A 248 -7.82 11.66 -5.02
N PHE A 249 -8.61 12.71 -5.24
CA PHE A 249 -8.29 13.73 -6.25
C PHE A 249 -6.97 14.48 -5.95
N GLN A 250 -6.66 14.71 -4.67
CA GLN A 250 -5.40 15.37 -4.31
C GLN A 250 -4.22 14.44 -4.58
N MET A 251 -4.39 13.13 -4.41
CA MET A 251 -3.36 12.15 -4.73
C MET A 251 -3.05 12.15 -6.23
N LEU A 252 -4.07 12.18 -7.11
CA LEU A 252 -3.84 12.28 -8.55
C LEU A 252 -3.01 13.53 -8.90
N GLU A 253 -3.40 14.69 -8.35
CA GLU A 253 -2.80 15.97 -8.71
C GLU A 253 -1.46 16.26 -8.02
N ASN A 254 -1.28 15.81 -6.77
CA ASN A 254 -0.21 16.33 -5.88
C ASN A 254 0.61 15.26 -5.16
N ALA A 255 0.26 13.96 -5.23
CA ALA A 255 1.12 12.94 -4.61
C ALA A 255 2.52 12.93 -5.27
N PRO A 256 3.56 12.39 -4.59
CA PRO A 256 4.86 12.18 -5.21
C PRO A 256 4.75 11.28 -6.46
N GLY A 257 5.85 11.19 -7.21
CA GLY A 257 5.89 10.32 -8.37
C GLY A 257 5.56 10.98 -9.70
N THR A 258 5.26 10.13 -10.68
CA THR A 258 5.00 10.50 -12.07
C THR A 258 3.56 10.19 -12.44
N LEU A 259 2.91 11.17 -13.08
CA LEU A 259 1.61 10.99 -13.72
C LEU A 259 1.80 10.19 -15.01
N VAL A 260 1.34 8.93 -15.03
CA VAL A 260 1.48 8.00 -16.16
C VAL A 260 0.41 8.29 -17.22
N HIS A 261 -0.83 8.47 -16.78
CA HIS A 261 -1.97 8.83 -17.65
C HIS A 261 -2.88 9.83 -16.96
N LYS A 262 -3.51 10.71 -17.76
CA LYS A 262 -4.61 11.56 -17.32
C LYS A 262 -5.54 11.88 -18.48
N SER A 263 -6.84 11.84 -18.22
CA SER A 263 -7.89 12.04 -19.21
C SER A 263 -9.10 12.69 -18.55
N THR A 264 -9.80 13.56 -19.28
CA THR A 264 -11.08 14.15 -18.86
C THR A 264 -12.27 13.24 -19.13
N GLY A 265 -12.08 12.19 -19.94
CA GLY A 265 -13.06 11.12 -20.16
C GLY A 265 -12.46 9.75 -19.85
N GLN A 266 -13.15 8.69 -20.27
CA GLN A 266 -12.64 7.32 -20.12
C GLN A 266 -11.22 7.19 -20.70
N LEU A 267 -10.28 6.74 -19.87
CA LEU A 267 -8.95 6.34 -20.34
C LEU A 267 -9.06 5.06 -21.18
N LYS A 268 -8.45 5.06 -22.37
CA LYS A 268 -8.52 3.93 -23.34
C LYS A 268 -7.18 3.26 -23.60
N THR A 269 -6.09 3.86 -23.14
CA THR A 269 -4.72 3.39 -23.33
C THR A 269 -4.11 3.05 -21.99
N PHE A 270 -3.37 1.94 -21.97
CA PHE A 270 -2.76 1.40 -20.75
C PHE A 270 -1.23 1.24 -20.89
N ASP A 271 -0.64 1.85 -21.91
CA ASP A 271 0.80 1.73 -22.17
C ASP A 271 1.59 2.32 -21.00
N GLY A 272 2.59 1.58 -20.50
CA GLY A 272 3.45 2.04 -19.43
C GLY A 272 2.89 1.94 -18.01
N ILE A 273 1.64 1.48 -17.81
CA ILE A 273 1.15 1.16 -16.46
C ILE A 273 1.86 -0.09 -15.92
N GLN A 274 2.06 -0.15 -14.60
CA GLN A 274 2.77 -1.23 -13.91
C GLN A 274 2.04 -1.61 -12.62
N PRO A 275 2.08 -2.89 -12.19
CA PRO A 275 1.60 -3.27 -10.88
C PRO A 275 2.16 -2.35 -9.79
N GLY A 276 1.30 -1.89 -8.88
CA GLY A 276 1.64 -0.87 -7.87
C GLY A 276 1.24 0.56 -8.24
N ASP A 277 0.93 0.85 -9.51
CA ASP A 277 0.42 2.17 -9.89
C ASP A 277 -0.95 2.44 -9.26
N LEU A 278 -1.16 3.68 -8.83
CA LEU A 278 -2.46 4.15 -8.40
C LEU A 278 -3.35 4.44 -9.61
N VAL A 279 -4.60 4.00 -9.54
CA VAL A 279 -5.64 4.20 -10.57
C VAL A 279 -6.77 5.04 -9.99
N PHE A 280 -7.21 6.06 -10.72
CA PHE A 280 -8.11 7.10 -10.22
C PHE A 280 -9.37 7.18 -11.06
N PHE A 281 -10.52 7.26 -10.38
CA PHE A 281 -11.84 7.18 -11.00
C PHE A 281 -12.73 8.34 -10.57
N ASP A 282 -13.58 8.73 -11.51
CA ASP A 282 -14.75 9.62 -11.35
C ASP A 282 -15.97 8.68 -11.37
N ALA A 283 -16.23 8.05 -10.21
CA ALA A 283 -17.16 6.94 -10.06
C ALA A 283 -18.51 7.40 -9.49
N GLU A 284 -18.57 8.47 -8.72
CA GLU A 284 -19.81 9.02 -8.17
C GLU A 284 -20.48 9.96 -9.18
N ALA A 285 -21.74 9.67 -9.54
CA ALA A 285 -22.45 10.36 -10.61
C ALA A 285 -22.92 11.78 -10.24
N ASP A 286 -23.05 12.06 -8.95
CA ASP A 286 -23.48 13.34 -8.39
C ASP A 286 -22.35 14.37 -8.30
N THR A 287 -21.09 13.94 -8.35
CA THR A 287 -19.90 14.79 -8.45
C THR A 287 -19.16 14.62 -9.78
N ALA A 288 -19.92 14.38 -10.86
CA ALA A 288 -19.39 14.12 -12.19
C ALA A 288 -18.28 15.12 -12.60
N GLY A 289 -17.11 14.59 -12.93
CA GLY A 289 -15.93 15.37 -13.33
C GLY A 289 -14.91 15.59 -12.21
N GLN A 290 -15.12 15.04 -11.02
CA GLN A 290 -14.15 15.03 -9.93
C GLN A 290 -13.71 13.59 -9.62
N ILE A 291 -12.41 13.40 -9.37
CA ILE A 291 -11.92 12.13 -8.85
C ILE A 291 -12.46 11.92 -7.44
N ASP A 292 -13.16 10.82 -7.23
CA ASP A 292 -13.72 10.42 -5.94
C ASP A 292 -13.11 9.10 -5.46
N HIS A 293 -12.63 8.25 -6.37
CA HIS A 293 -12.18 6.91 -6.02
C HIS A 293 -10.75 6.63 -6.47
N VAL A 294 -10.02 5.86 -5.66
CA VAL A 294 -8.65 5.42 -5.95
C VAL A 294 -8.50 3.93 -5.64
N GLY A 295 -7.65 3.26 -6.42
CA GLY A 295 -7.21 1.89 -6.17
C GLY A 295 -5.76 1.71 -6.59
N MET A 296 -5.28 0.46 -6.51
CA MET A 296 -3.95 0.07 -6.95
C MET A 296 -4.04 -1.00 -8.04
N PHE A 297 -3.32 -0.80 -9.13
CA PHE A 297 -3.24 -1.76 -10.23
C PHE A 297 -2.44 -3.00 -9.79
N LEU A 298 -2.99 -4.20 -10.05
CA LEU A 298 -2.36 -5.47 -9.68
C LEU A 298 -1.65 -6.15 -10.86
N GLY A 299 -2.03 -5.81 -12.10
CA GLY A 299 -1.60 -6.50 -13.31
C GLY A 299 -2.78 -7.11 -14.08
N ALA A 300 -2.47 -7.97 -15.05
CA ALA A 300 -3.49 -8.72 -15.77
C ALA A 300 -3.97 -9.93 -14.94
N ASP A 301 -5.28 -10.17 -14.93
CA ASP A 301 -5.83 -11.39 -14.36
C ASP A 301 -5.66 -12.60 -15.29
N THR A 302 -6.05 -13.79 -14.82
CA THR A 302 -6.01 -15.04 -15.60
C THR A 302 -6.89 -15.03 -16.86
N ALA A 303 -7.77 -14.04 -17.02
CA ALA A 303 -8.57 -13.80 -18.23
C ALA A 303 -7.96 -12.70 -19.12
N GLY A 304 -6.76 -12.20 -18.81
CA GLY A 304 -6.07 -11.15 -19.54
C GLY A 304 -6.62 -9.75 -19.33
N LYS A 305 -7.38 -9.51 -18.26
CA LYS A 305 -8.00 -8.21 -17.96
C LYS A 305 -7.19 -7.41 -16.97
N ASN A 306 -7.06 -6.11 -17.21
CA ASN A 306 -6.29 -5.21 -16.36
C ASN A 306 -7.03 -5.02 -15.02
N ARG A 307 -6.52 -5.67 -13.97
CA ARG A 307 -7.17 -5.83 -12.67
C ARG A 307 -6.59 -4.85 -11.67
N PHE A 308 -7.45 -4.29 -10.83
CA PHE A 308 -7.04 -3.45 -9.70
C PHE A 308 -7.73 -3.89 -8.40
N ILE A 309 -7.20 -3.42 -7.27
CA ILE A 309 -7.79 -3.57 -5.94
C ILE A 309 -8.12 -2.19 -5.36
N SER A 310 -9.23 -2.07 -4.65
CA SER A 310 -9.62 -0.82 -3.97
C SER A 310 -10.58 -1.10 -2.83
N SER A 311 -10.60 -0.25 -1.80
CA SER A 311 -11.64 -0.29 -0.77
C SER A 311 -12.95 0.34 -1.23
N ARG A 312 -14.08 -0.37 -1.12
CA ARG A 312 -15.38 0.05 -1.69
C ARG A 312 -16.51 0.01 -0.67
N LYS A 313 -17.41 1.01 -0.76
CA LYS A 313 -18.71 1.01 -0.07
C LYS A 313 -19.49 -0.30 -0.34
N SER A 314 -19.60 -0.70 -1.61
CA SER A 314 -20.40 -1.86 -2.03
C SER A 314 -19.95 -3.20 -1.47
N SER A 315 -18.64 -3.33 -1.19
CA SER A 315 -18.03 -4.56 -0.69
C SER A 315 -17.64 -4.46 0.79
N ASN A 316 -17.93 -3.31 1.41
CA ASN A 316 -17.50 -2.95 2.77
C ASN A 316 -16.01 -3.24 3.01
N GLY A 317 -15.14 -2.74 2.14
CA GLY A 317 -13.69 -2.90 2.30
C GLY A 317 -12.92 -3.14 1.00
N PRO A 318 -11.60 -3.40 1.09
CA PRO A 318 -10.73 -3.75 -0.02
C PRO A 318 -11.17 -5.01 -0.77
N THR A 319 -11.22 -4.91 -2.09
CA THR A 319 -11.59 -6.02 -2.97
C THR A 319 -10.96 -5.90 -4.36
N LEU A 320 -10.56 -7.04 -4.94
CA LEU A 320 -10.23 -7.17 -6.38
C LEU A 320 -11.37 -7.83 -7.18
N GLY A 321 -12.46 -8.20 -6.51
CA GLY A 321 -13.58 -8.95 -7.04
C GLY A 321 -14.52 -8.15 -7.93
N ASP A 322 -15.54 -8.85 -8.45
CA ASP A 322 -16.49 -8.31 -9.43
C ASP A 322 -17.87 -8.01 -8.85
N ALA A 323 -18.05 -8.18 -7.54
CA ALA A 323 -19.30 -7.89 -6.84
C ALA A 323 -19.64 -6.39 -6.92
N ALA A 324 -20.89 -6.07 -7.25
CA ALA A 324 -21.44 -4.74 -7.58
C ALA A 324 -20.83 -4.06 -8.82
N ALA A 325 -19.51 -4.08 -8.98
CA ALA A 325 -18.81 -3.59 -10.17
C ALA A 325 -17.49 -4.35 -10.37
N ARG A 326 -17.17 -4.64 -11.64
CA ARG A 326 -15.96 -5.37 -12.01
C ARG A 326 -14.70 -4.53 -11.76
N SER A 327 -13.71 -5.11 -11.09
CA SER A 327 -12.43 -4.44 -10.81
C SER A 327 -11.48 -4.42 -12.01
N ILE A 328 -11.98 -4.00 -13.17
CA ILE A 328 -11.27 -4.04 -14.45
C ILE A 328 -11.15 -2.62 -15.01
N LEU A 329 -9.96 -2.28 -15.52
CA LEU A 329 -9.65 -0.97 -16.09
C LEU A 329 -10.09 -0.82 -17.55
N ASP A 330 -10.15 -1.92 -18.30
CA ASP A 330 -10.54 -1.93 -19.72
C ASP A 330 -12.00 -2.29 -19.97
N GLY A 331 -12.51 -1.89 -21.14
CA GLY A 331 -13.86 -2.23 -21.62
C GLY A 331 -14.95 -1.23 -21.23
N THR A 332 -16.17 -1.73 -21.01
CA THR A 332 -17.39 -0.90 -20.87
C THR A 332 -18.05 -1.00 -19.49
N GLY A 333 -17.38 -1.64 -18.53
CA GLY A 333 -17.82 -1.74 -17.13
C GLY A 333 -17.77 -0.39 -16.42
N TYR A 334 -18.36 -0.35 -15.22
CA TYR A 334 -18.47 0.87 -14.40
C TYR A 334 -17.10 1.54 -14.16
N TYR A 335 -16.14 0.82 -13.56
CA TYR A 335 -14.80 1.37 -13.31
C TYR A 335 -14.01 1.65 -14.58
N ALA A 336 -14.14 0.82 -15.62
CA ALA A 336 -13.50 1.08 -16.91
C ALA A 336 -13.98 2.42 -17.52
N LYS A 337 -15.28 2.73 -17.44
CA LYS A 337 -15.83 4.02 -17.89
C LYS A 337 -15.44 5.18 -16.99
N ALA A 338 -15.24 4.93 -15.70
CA ALA A 338 -14.91 5.92 -14.69
C ALA A 338 -13.41 6.25 -14.60
N LEU A 339 -12.52 5.42 -15.18
CA LEU A 339 -11.07 5.63 -15.09
C LEU A 339 -10.67 6.95 -15.78
N ARG A 340 -9.94 7.80 -15.05
CA ARG A 340 -9.47 9.12 -15.49
C ARG A 340 -7.96 9.28 -15.42
N GLY A 341 -7.27 8.56 -14.54
CA GLY A 341 -5.83 8.77 -14.37
C GLY A 341 -5.10 7.59 -13.76
N VAL A 342 -3.78 7.59 -13.98
CA VAL A 342 -2.84 6.63 -13.41
C VAL A 342 -1.61 7.39 -12.94
N ARG A 343 -1.19 7.17 -11.69
CA ARG A 343 0.02 7.78 -11.10
C ARG A 343 0.89 6.69 -10.49
N ARG A 344 2.17 6.73 -10.82
CA ARG A 344 3.19 5.92 -10.15
C ARG A 344 3.80 6.75 -9.04
N LEU A 345 3.72 6.28 -7.79
CA LEU A 345 4.22 6.99 -6.61
C LEU A 345 5.72 6.86 -6.42
#